data_AF-A0A1F3VPT9-F1
#
_entry.id   AF-A0A1F3VPT9-F1
#
_cell.length_a   1.000
_cell.length_b   1.000
_cell.length_c   1.000
_cell.angle_alpha   90.00
_cell.angle_beta   90.00
_cell.angle_gamma   90.00
#
_symmetry.space_group_name_H-M   'P 1'
#
loop_
_entity.id
_entity.type
_entity.pdbx_description
1 polymer ?
#
loop_
_entity_poly.entity_id
_entity_poly.type
_entity_poly.pdbx_seq_one_letter_code
_entity_poly.pdbx_strand_id
1 'polypeptide(L)'
;MPSENFKADQGMLFCFAKEEIKVFWMPDTRFNLDIFFLGSDLTVLDIERNLPFYRGFANPQKIPRTRPIKAQHVLEMRADSPLAKKITKGMKLIWLHSKDLNQTISNAHLSQ
;
A
#
# COMPACT_ATOMS: atom_id res chain seq x y z
N MET A 1 -1.00 -13.49 4.16
CA MET A 1 -0.45 -13.98 2.86
C MET A 1 0.95 -14.58 3.06
N PRO A 2 1.27 -15.80 2.56
CA PRO A 2 2.63 -16.34 2.56
C PRO A 2 3.59 -15.51 1.70
N SER A 3 4.83 -15.29 2.16
CA SER A 3 5.83 -14.46 1.48
C SER A 3 6.26 -14.99 0.11
N GLU A 4 6.08 -16.29 -0.15
CA GLU A 4 6.41 -16.94 -1.43
C GLU A 4 5.48 -16.53 -2.58
N ASN A 5 4.27 -16.07 -2.25
CA ASN A 5 3.25 -15.67 -3.23
C ASN A 5 3.25 -14.16 -3.51
N PHE A 6 4.07 -13.38 -2.81
CA PHE A 6 4.20 -11.94 -2.98
C PHE A 6 5.68 -11.59 -3.15
N LYS A 7 6.11 -11.46 -4.41
CA LYS A 7 7.52 -11.24 -4.78
C LYS A 7 7.98 -9.82 -4.43
N ALA A 8 9.29 -9.62 -4.32
CA ALA A 8 9.90 -8.34 -3.96
C ALA A 8 9.60 -7.20 -4.95
N ASP A 9 9.28 -7.50 -6.20
CA ASP A 9 8.91 -6.56 -7.24
C ASP A 9 7.40 -6.34 -7.36
N GLN A 10 6.60 -7.00 -6.53
CA GLN A 10 5.14 -6.85 -6.50
C GLN A 10 4.70 -5.83 -5.46
N GLY A 11 3.53 -5.26 -5.71
CA GLY A 11 2.87 -4.31 -4.84
C GLY A 11 1.36 -4.54 -4.83
N MET A 12 0.69 -4.04 -3.79
CA MET A 12 -0.77 -4.02 -3.69
C MET A 12 -1.23 -2.57 -3.63
N LEU A 13 -2.02 -2.15 -4.61
CA LEU A 13 -2.53 -0.78 -4.70
C LEU A 13 -3.99 -0.74 -4.21
N PHE A 14 -4.22 -0.06 -3.10
CA PHE A 14 -5.53 0.26 -2.57
C PHE A 14 -6.02 1.57 -3.16
N CYS A 15 -7.15 1.52 -3.85
CA CYS A 15 -7.75 2.70 -4.48
C CYS A 15 -9.04 3.11 -3.79
N PHE A 16 -9.12 4.36 -3.32
CA PHE A 16 -10.32 4.89 -2.67
C PHE A 16 -10.96 6.02 -3.50
N ALA A 17 -12.27 6.17 -3.40
CA ALA A 17 -13.02 7.18 -4.15
C ALA A 17 -12.73 8.63 -3.69
N LYS A 18 -12.27 8.82 -2.44
CA LYS A 18 -12.04 10.13 -1.84
C LYS A 18 -10.71 10.18 -1.10
N GLU A 19 -10.11 11.37 -1.12
CA GLU A 19 -8.94 11.69 -0.32
C GLU A 19 -9.34 11.92 1.15
N GLU A 20 -8.91 11.01 2.02
CA GLU A 20 -9.29 11.00 3.44
C GLU A 20 -8.11 10.51 4.28
N ILE A 21 -8.24 10.58 5.61
CA ILE A 21 -7.24 10.01 6.51
C ILE A 21 -7.22 8.49 6.35
N LYS A 22 -6.05 7.95 6.01
CA LYS A 22 -5.79 6.52 5.90
C LYS A 22 -4.89 6.08 7.05
N VAL A 23 -5.26 4.97 7.67
CA VAL A 23 -4.46 4.26 8.67
C VAL A 23 -4.44 2.81 8.26
N PHE A 24 -3.24 2.28 8.01
CA PHE A 24 -3.03 0.89 7.68
C PHE A 24 -2.54 0.14 8.92
N TRP A 25 -2.90 -1.12 9.00
CA TRP A 25 -2.63 -2.01 10.13
C TRP A 25 -2.09 -3.35 9.61
N MET A 26 -1.35 -4.06 10.44
CA MET A 26 -0.58 -5.22 10.00
C MET A 26 -1.02 -6.59 10.56
N PRO A 27 -2.32 -6.88 10.83
CA PRO A 27 -2.70 -8.20 11.32
C PRO A 27 -2.51 -9.27 10.24
N ASP A 28 -2.12 -10.48 10.65
CA ASP A 28 -1.83 -11.63 9.77
C ASP A 28 -0.91 -11.31 8.56
N THR A 29 -0.01 -10.35 8.74
CA THR A 29 1.06 -10.04 7.78
C THR A 29 2.29 -10.87 8.14
N ARG A 30 3.01 -11.39 7.13
CA ARG A 30 4.14 -12.33 7.33
C ARG A 30 5.52 -11.76 7.03
N PHE A 31 5.59 -10.51 6.59
CA PHE A 31 6.83 -9.79 6.25
C PHE A 31 6.60 -8.28 6.38
N ASN A 32 7.66 -7.53 6.64
CA ASN A 32 7.55 -6.07 6.82
C ASN A 32 7.19 -5.39 5.50
N LEU A 33 6.45 -4.30 5.59
CA LEU A 33 6.00 -3.53 4.44
C LEU A 33 6.53 -2.10 4.48
N ASP A 34 6.82 -1.57 3.30
CA ASP A 34 6.82 -0.14 3.06
C ASP A 34 5.41 0.26 2.60
N ILE A 35 4.84 1.29 3.23
CA ILE A 35 3.50 1.80 2.94
C ILE A 35 3.66 3.19 2.32
N PHE A 36 3.24 3.34 1.07
CA PHE A 36 3.30 4.60 0.34
C PHE A 36 1.91 5.22 0.28
N PHE A 37 1.75 6.41 0.85
CA PHE A 37 0.52 7.18 0.79
C PHE A 37 0.54 8.05 -0.46
N LEU A 38 -0.48 7.93 -1.29
CA LEU A 38 -0.54 8.54 -2.61
C LEU A 38 -1.73 9.51 -2.72
N GLY A 39 -1.49 10.64 -3.38
CA GLY A 39 -2.53 11.57 -3.78
C GLY A 39 -3.40 11.02 -4.90
N SER A 40 -4.41 11.81 -5.29
CA SER A 40 -5.33 11.50 -6.40
C SER A 40 -4.64 11.26 -7.74
N ASP A 41 -3.49 11.88 -7.94
CA ASP A 41 -2.69 11.80 -9.15
C ASP A 41 -1.49 10.84 -9.04
N LEU A 42 -1.51 9.97 -8.03
CA LEU A 42 -0.45 9.02 -7.68
C LEU A 42 0.90 9.65 -7.26
N THR A 43 0.90 10.92 -6.84
CA THR A 43 2.05 11.53 -6.18
C THR A 43 2.24 10.95 -4.77
N VAL A 44 3.47 10.57 -4.41
CA VAL A 44 3.82 10.05 -3.08
C VAL A 44 3.82 11.20 -2.06
N LEU A 45 2.82 11.21 -1.18
CA LEU A 45 2.61 12.23 -0.16
C LEU A 45 3.40 11.94 1.12
N ASP A 46 3.45 10.67 1.52
CA ASP A 46 4.20 10.21 2.70
C ASP A 46 4.56 8.73 2.55
N ILE A 47 5.50 8.27 3.37
CA ILE A 47 5.99 6.89 3.37
C ILE A 47 6.18 6.43 4.81
N GLU A 48 5.60 5.29 5.16
CA GLU A 48 5.95 4.54 6.36
C GLU A 48 6.89 3.41 5.97
N ARG A 49 8.14 3.45 6.44
CA ARG A 49 9.17 2.49 6.05
C ARG A 49 9.25 1.34 7.04
N ASN A 50 9.45 0.14 6.52
CA ASN A 50 9.76 -1.06 7.30
C ASN A 50 8.77 -1.27 8.46
N LEU A 51 7.47 -1.07 8.19
CA LEU A 51 6.42 -1.27 9.16
C LEU A 51 6.42 -2.76 9.57
N PRO A 52 6.61 -3.08 10.86
CA PRO A 52 6.77 -4.46 11.29
C PRO A 52 5.54 -5.30 11.00
N PHE A 53 5.76 -6.55 10.58
CA PHE A 53 4.67 -7.51 10.43
C PHE A 53 4.13 -7.97 11.78
N TYR A 54 2.89 -8.45 11.79
CA TYR A 54 2.30 -9.09 12.95
C TYR A 54 1.58 -10.38 12.55
N ARG A 55 1.91 -11.49 13.23
CA ARG A 55 1.31 -12.80 12.95
C ARG A 55 0.02 -12.96 13.75
N GLY A 56 -1.10 -13.08 13.03
CA GLY A 56 -2.43 -13.27 13.59
C GLY A 56 -3.02 -12.00 14.19
N PHE A 57 -3.95 -12.19 15.13
CA PHE A 57 -4.79 -11.13 15.70
C PHE A 57 -4.75 -11.09 17.23
N ALA A 58 -3.96 -11.98 17.86
CA ALA A 58 -3.78 -11.98 19.30
C ALA A 58 -3.23 -10.60 19.74
N ASN A 59 -3.70 -10.02 20.83
CA ASN A 59 -3.26 -8.72 21.36
C ASN A 59 -3.36 -7.53 20.35
N PRO A 60 -4.57 -7.07 20.01
CA PRO A 60 -4.79 -5.99 19.04
C PRO A 60 -4.01 -4.69 19.29
N GLN A 61 -3.69 -4.41 20.56
CA GLN A 61 -2.92 -3.22 20.97
C GLN A 61 -1.45 -3.27 20.51
N LYS A 62 -0.91 -4.46 20.23
CA LYS A 62 0.47 -4.65 19.77
C LYS A 62 0.60 -4.68 18.24
N ILE A 63 -0.53 -4.68 17.52
CA ILE A 63 -0.54 -4.75 16.06
C ILE A 63 -0.05 -3.40 15.51
N PRO A 64 1.06 -3.37 14.76
CA PRO A 64 1.60 -2.15 14.18
C PRO A 64 0.58 -1.47 13.27
N ARG A 65 0.58 -0.13 13.33
CA ARG A 65 -0.26 0.73 12.50
C ARG A 65 0.58 1.89 11.99
N THR A 66 0.23 2.37 10.81
CA THR A 66 0.84 3.59 10.26
C THR A 66 0.38 4.81 11.05
N ARG A 67 1.13 5.90 10.89
CA ARG A 67 0.63 7.25 11.21
C ARG A 67 -0.63 7.54 10.36
N PRO A 68 -1.57 8.38 10.86
CA PRO A 68 -2.71 8.83 10.08
C PRO A 68 -2.24 9.83 9.01
N ILE A 69 -2.40 9.48 7.73
CA ILE A 69 -2.01 10.33 6.61
C ILE A 69 -3.22 10.58 5.72
N LYS A 70 -3.44 11.83 5.32
CA LYS A 70 -4.46 12.17 4.31
C LYS A 70 -3.96 11.75 2.92
N ALA A 71 -4.68 10.84 2.27
CA ALA A 71 -4.32 10.27 0.97
C ALA A 71 -5.56 9.70 0.26
N GLN A 72 -5.48 9.54 -1.06
CA GLN A 72 -6.54 8.89 -1.85
C GLN A 72 -6.22 7.45 -2.21
N HIS A 73 -4.94 7.12 -2.41
CA HIS A 73 -4.51 5.76 -2.71
C HIS A 73 -3.38 5.35 -1.76
N VAL A 74 -3.20 4.05 -1.57
CA VAL A 74 -2.09 3.51 -0.78
C VAL A 74 -1.48 2.35 -1.54
N LEU A 75 -0.16 2.37 -1.71
CA LEU A 75 0.60 1.27 -2.29
C LEU A 75 1.37 0.58 -1.17
N GLU A 76 1.17 -0.73 -1.04
CA GLU A 76 1.99 -1.58 -0.18
C GLU A 76 3.02 -2.32 -1.02
N MET A 77 4.28 -2.31 -0.57
CA MET A 77 5.34 -3.15 -1.11
C MET A 77 6.14 -3.77 0.02
N ARG A 78 6.86 -4.84 -0.28
CA ARG A 78 7.76 -5.43 0.73
C ARG A 78 8.87 -4.46 1.10
N ALA A 79 9.17 -4.37 2.40
CA ALA A 79 10.27 -3.53 2.89
C ALA A 79 11.66 -4.00 2.41
N ASP A 80 11.79 -5.28 2.05
CA ASP A 80 13.02 -5.83 1.45
C ASP A 80 13.16 -5.57 -0.05
N SER A 81 12.15 -4.99 -0.69
CA SER A 81 12.15 -4.68 -2.12
C SER A 81 13.22 -3.66 -2.51
N PRO A 82 14.13 -3.98 -3.45
CA PRO A 82 15.03 -3.00 -4.03
C PRO A 82 14.31 -1.88 -4.81
N LEU A 83 13.12 -2.16 -5.33
CA LEU A 83 12.30 -1.17 -6.06
C LEU A 83 11.62 -0.20 -5.08
N ALA A 84 11.03 -0.71 -4.00
CA ALA A 84 10.38 0.13 -2.99
C ALA A 84 11.35 1.17 -2.41
N LYS A 85 12.62 0.78 -2.19
CA LYS A 85 13.68 1.66 -1.68
C LYS A 85 14.00 2.85 -2.59
N LYS A 86 13.69 2.76 -3.89
CA LYS A 86 13.91 3.85 -4.86
C LYS A 86 12.79 4.89 -4.87
N ILE A 87 11.61 4.55 -4.35
CA ILE A 87 10.46 5.46 -4.34
C ILE A 87 10.64 6.46 -3.20
N THR A 88 10.55 7.76 -3.46
CA THR A 88 10.68 8.82 -2.45
C THR A 88 9.47 9.74 -2.45
N LYS A 89 9.27 10.47 -1.35
CA LYS A 89 8.23 11.50 -1.24
C LYS A 89 8.37 12.52 -2.38
N GLY A 90 7.24 12.92 -2.96
CA GLY A 90 7.17 13.81 -4.12
C GLY A 90 7.30 13.14 -5.48
N MET A 91 7.70 11.85 -5.56
CA MET A 91 7.67 11.13 -6.82
C MET A 91 6.23 10.91 -7.30
N LYS A 92 6.01 11.00 -8.60
CA LYS A 92 4.75 10.63 -9.23
C LYS A 92 4.85 9.24 -9.84
N LEU A 93 4.00 8.32 -9.39
CA LEU A 93 3.93 6.99 -9.97
C LEU A 93 3.07 7.03 -11.24
N ILE A 94 3.50 6.31 -12.28
CA ILE A 94 2.80 6.27 -13.57
C ILE A 94 2.13 4.91 -13.73
N TRP A 95 0.83 4.92 -13.97
CA TRP A 95 0.07 3.73 -14.31
C TRP A 95 0.25 3.40 -15.80
N LEU A 96 0.89 2.27 -16.11
CA LEU A 96 1.29 1.91 -17.48
C LEU A 96 0.32 0.97 -18.19
N HIS A 97 -0.76 0.54 -17.54
CA HIS A 97 -1.71 -0.39 -18.14
C HIS A 97 -2.61 0.31 -19.18
N SER A 98 -3.04 -0.42 -20.21
CA SER A 98 -3.82 0.13 -21.33
C SER A 98 -5.21 0.63 -20.93
N LYS A 99 -5.79 0.05 -19.88
CA LYS A 99 -6.97 0.60 -19.21
C LYS A 99 -6.53 1.62 -18.16
N ASP A 100 -7.17 2.79 -18.20
CA ASP A 100 -7.00 3.81 -17.17
C ASP A 100 -7.22 3.23 -15.76
N LEU A 101 -6.58 3.83 -14.76
CA LEU A 101 -6.69 3.37 -13.39
C LEU A 101 -8.15 3.38 -12.93
N ASN A 102 -8.92 4.42 -13.25
CA ASN A 102 -10.34 4.49 -12.86
C ASN A 102 -11.16 3.38 -13.50
N GLN A 103 -10.89 3.08 -14.77
CA GLN A 103 -11.56 1.99 -15.46
C GLN A 103 -11.18 0.62 -14.87
N THR A 104 -9.93 0.47 -14.42
CA THR A 104 -9.45 -0.75 -13.76
C THR A 104 -10.12 -0.93 -12.40
N ILE A 105 -10.24 0.13 -11.60
CA ILE A 105 -10.93 0.13 -10.30
C ILE A 105 -12.41 -0.22 -10.45
N SER A 106 -13.09 0.39 -11.44
CA SER A 106 -14.51 0.14 -11.72
C SER A 106 -14.76 -1.33 -12.02
N ASN A 107 -13.94 -1.93 -12.87
CA ASN A 107 -14.08 -3.35 -13.23
C ASN A 107 -13.83 -4.30 -12.05
N ALA A 108 -12.91 -3.96 -11.14
CA ALA A 108 -12.62 -4.77 -9.96
C ALA A 108 -13.78 -4.79 -8.93
N HIS A 109 -14.55 -3.70 -8.84
CA HIS A 109 -15.72 -3.61 -7.97
C HIS A 109 -16.96 -4.32 -8.54
N LEU A 110 -17.02 -4.52 -9.86
CA LEU A 110 -18.14 -5.23 -10.53
C LEU A 110 -18.05 -6.75 -10.44
N SER A 111 -16.95 -7.29 -9.91
CA SER A 111 -16.70 -8.72 -9.75
C SER A 111 -16.99 -9.26 -8.34
N GLN A 112 -17.81 -8.55 -7.55
CA GLN A 112 -18.32 -9.01 -6.24
C GLN A 112 -19.83 -9.18 -6.25
#